data_AF-A0A6G0RYI5-F1
#
_entry.id   AF-A0A6G0RYI5-F1
#
_cell.length_a   1.000
_cell.length_b   1.000
_cell.length_c   1.000
_cell.angle_alpha   90.00
_cell.angle_beta   90.00
_cell.angle_gamma   90.00
#
_symmetry.space_group_name_H-M   'P 1'
#
loop_
_entity.id
_entity.type
_entity.pdbx_description
1 polymer ?
#
loop_
_entity_poly.entity_id
_entity_poly.type
_entity_poly.pdbx_seq_one_letter_code
_entity_poly.pdbx_strand_id
1 'polypeptide(L)'
;EISLFKGKNFVFDQRCVGELTGSEEVTDDVLGKCFQCGEPCKTHTNCSNLMCHGLILQCSTCATSMLGACSEACKQEYVKMDYMTPDEQRNYRKANALKWKPKNPNSVKYVKFRPVSPASVRSA
;
A
#
# COMPACT_ATOMS: atom_id res chain seq x y z
N GLU A 1 21.12 25.18 -6.80
CA GLU A 1 21.84 23.89 -6.87
C GLU A 1 20.91 22.82 -7.40
N ILE A 2 21.43 21.81 -8.10
CA ILE A 2 20.63 20.68 -8.61
C ILE A 2 20.60 19.59 -7.54
N SER A 3 19.40 19.15 -7.14
CA SER A 3 19.25 18.05 -6.19
C SER A 3 19.73 16.72 -6.79
N LEU A 4 20.47 15.93 -6.00
CA LEU A 4 20.85 14.55 -6.35
C LEU A 4 19.70 13.55 -6.14
N PHE A 5 18.70 13.92 -5.34
CA PHE A 5 17.51 13.12 -5.14
C PHE A 5 16.63 13.16 -6.39
N LYS A 6 16.02 12.03 -6.75
CA LYS A 6 15.17 11.89 -7.94
C LYS A 6 13.78 11.39 -7.55
N GLY A 7 12.76 12.08 -8.04
CA GLY A 7 11.35 11.76 -7.90
C GLY A 7 10.74 12.30 -6.60
N LYS A 8 10.04 11.43 -5.89
CA LYS A 8 9.16 11.78 -4.77
C LYS A 8 9.54 11.02 -3.51
N ASN A 9 9.60 11.70 -2.38
CA ASN A 9 9.85 11.05 -1.09
C ASN A 9 8.55 10.50 -0.49
N PHE A 10 8.28 9.21 -0.72
CA PHE A 10 7.12 8.53 -0.13
C PHE A 10 7.35 8.21 1.35
N VAL A 11 6.44 8.67 2.21
CA VAL A 11 6.43 8.40 3.66
C VAL A 11 5.30 7.44 4.00
N PHE A 12 5.38 6.67 5.09
CA PHE A 12 4.38 5.63 5.44
C PHE A 12 3.32 6.14 6.43
N ASP A 13 2.59 7.20 6.09
CA ASP A 13 1.49 7.75 6.90
C ASP A 13 0.44 8.47 6.03
N GLN A 14 -0.50 9.22 6.62
CA GLN A 14 -1.58 9.87 5.87
C GLN A 14 -1.11 10.97 4.90
N ARG A 15 0.16 11.37 4.94
CA ARG A 15 0.80 12.26 3.95
C ARG A 15 1.03 11.56 2.60
N CYS A 16 0.71 10.28 2.46
CA CYS A 16 0.71 9.61 1.16
C CYS A 16 -0.39 10.11 0.21
N VAL A 17 -1.53 10.57 0.75
CA VAL A 17 -2.84 10.47 0.05
C VAL A 17 -3.54 11.81 -0.25
N GLY A 18 -3.05 12.94 0.28
CA GLY A 18 -3.74 14.24 0.17
C GLY A 18 -3.15 15.18 -0.88
N GLU A 19 -4.01 15.97 -1.55
CA GLU A 19 -3.64 17.06 -2.47
C GLU A 19 -2.93 18.22 -1.74
N LEU A 20 -3.27 18.44 -0.45
CA LEU A 20 -2.67 19.44 0.44
C LEU A 20 -1.49 18.92 1.28
N THR A 21 -1.28 17.60 1.28
CA THR A 21 -0.28 16.92 2.13
C THR A 21 0.49 15.88 1.32
N GLY A 22 0.69 16.13 0.03
CA GLY A 22 1.37 15.19 -0.84
C GLY A 22 2.78 14.94 -0.33
N SER A 23 3.27 13.71 -0.51
CA SER A 23 4.71 13.44 -0.38
C SER A 23 5.50 14.50 -1.17
N GLU A 24 6.59 14.99 -0.61
CA GLU A 24 7.35 16.08 -1.21
C GLU A 24 7.86 15.64 -2.59
N GLU A 25 7.41 16.33 -3.63
CA GLU A 25 7.97 16.20 -4.96
C GLU A 25 9.29 16.95 -4.96
N VAL A 26 10.39 16.20 -5.07
CA VAL A 26 11.73 16.76 -5.04
C VAL A 26 12.23 17.04 -6.45
N THR A 27 11.83 16.20 -7.42
CA THR A 27 12.04 16.43 -8.86
C THR A 27 10.88 15.86 -9.70
N ASP A 28 10.81 16.24 -10.98
CA ASP A 28 9.80 15.76 -11.94
C ASP A 28 10.03 14.34 -12.45
N ASP A 29 11.10 13.66 -12.00
CA ASP A 29 11.45 12.33 -12.45
C ASP A 29 10.38 11.29 -12.04
N VAL A 30 9.79 10.62 -13.03
CA VAL A 30 8.82 9.54 -12.82
C VAL A 30 9.56 8.20 -12.82
N LEU A 31 9.75 7.63 -11.63
CA LEU A 31 10.54 6.41 -11.43
C LEU A 31 9.71 5.11 -11.45
N GLY A 32 8.40 5.23 -11.53
CA GLY A 32 7.46 4.11 -11.40
C GLY A 32 6.55 3.92 -12.60
N LYS A 33 5.80 2.83 -12.58
CA LYS A 33 4.82 2.47 -13.61
C LYS A 33 3.50 2.08 -12.95
N CYS A 34 2.40 2.42 -13.60
CA CYS A 34 1.07 2.01 -13.17
C CYS A 34 0.98 0.48 -13.12
N PHE A 35 0.47 -0.04 -12.02
CA PHE A 35 0.36 -1.48 -11.79
C PHE A 35 -0.59 -2.17 -12.79
N GLN A 36 -1.56 -1.44 -13.35
CA GLN A 36 -2.56 -1.99 -14.27
C GLN A 36 -2.17 -1.84 -15.74
N CYS A 37 -1.82 -0.63 -16.19
CA CYS A 37 -1.56 -0.36 -17.61
C CYS A 37 -0.08 -0.25 -17.98
N GLY A 38 0.83 -0.14 -17.00
CA GLY A 38 2.27 -0.02 -17.24
C GLY A 38 2.76 1.39 -17.63
N GLU A 39 1.86 2.36 -17.83
CA GLU A 39 2.21 3.76 -18.11
C GLU A 39 3.04 4.38 -16.96
N PRO A 40 3.93 5.35 -17.24
CA PRO A 40 4.69 6.06 -16.20
C PRO A 40 3.76 6.64 -15.13
N CYS A 41 4.06 6.32 -13.86
CA CYS A 41 3.22 6.73 -12.73
C CYS A 41 4.06 6.91 -11.47
N LYS A 42 3.82 8.02 -10.75
CA LYS A 42 4.44 8.34 -9.44
C LYS A 42 3.44 8.35 -8.28
N THR A 43 2.16 8.11 -8.56
CA THR A 43 1.07 8.20 -7.59
C THR A 43 0.91 6.88 -6.86
N HIS A 44 1.25 6.87 -5.57
CA HIS A 44 1.02 5.74 -4.69
C HIS A 44 -0.42 5.75 -4.17
N THR A 45 -1.06 4.60 -4.12
CA THR A 45 -2.45 4.43 -3.68
C THR A 45 -2.60 3.10 -2.98
N ASN A 46 -3.33 3.07 -1.86
CA ASN A 46 -3.73 1.82 -1.24
C ASN A 46 -4.95 1.27 -1.99
N CYS A 47 -4.92 -0.02 -2.34
CA CYS A 47 -6.06 -0.70 -2.92
C CYS A 47 -7.33 -0.47 -2.08
N SER A 48 -8.41 -0.03 -2.73
CA SER A 48 -9.70 0.29 -2.08
C SER A 48 -10.36 -0.89 -1.37
N ASN A 49 -10.04 -2.13 -1.77
CA ASN A 49 -10.38 -3.30 -0.96
C ASN A 49 -9.55 -3.30 0.33
N LEU A 50 -10.17 -2.88 1.44
CA LEU A 50 -9.54 -2.77 2.77
C LEU A 50 -8.92 -4.07 3.31
N MET A 51 -9.31 -5.24 2.80
CA MET A 51 -8.68 -6.52 3.19
C MET A 51 -7.41 -6.80 2.39
N CYS A 52 -7.33 -6.31 1.15
CA CYS A 52 -6.12 -6.34 0.35
C CYS A 52 -5.16 -5.25 0.81
N HIS A 53 -5.63 -3.98 0.76
CA HIS A 53 -4.93 -2.78 1.18
C HIS A 53 -3.47 -2.70 0.68
N GLY A 54 -3.21 -3.33 -0.48
CA GLY A 54 -1.88 -3.33 -1.08
C GLY A 54 -1.55 -1.93 -1.60
N LEU A 55 -0.33 -1.46 -1.32
CA LEU A 55 0.20 -0.22 -1.86
C LEU A 55 0.62 -0.43 -3.32
N ILE A 56 0.00 0.31 -4.24
CA ILE A 56 0.25 0.23 -5.68
C ILE A 56 0.57 1.61 -6.24
N LEU A 57 1.21 1.64 -7.42
CA LEU A 57 1.23 2.83 -8.26
C LEU A 57 0.04 2.78 -9.22
N GLN A 58 -0.80 3.81 -9.22
CA GLN A 58 -2.01 3.84 -10.05
C GLN A 58 -2.21 5.21 -10.71
N CYS A 59 -2.30 5.21 -12.05
CA CYS A 59 -2.62 6.43 -12.78
C CYS A 59 -4.11 6.80 -12.60
N SER A 60 -4.45 8.06 -12.84
CA SER A 60 -5.83 8.57 -12.68
C SER A 60 -6.85 7.77 -13.49
N THR A 61 -6.54 7.43 -14.75
CA THR A 61 -7.42 6.64 -15.62
C THR A 61 -7.76 5.28 -15.02
N CYS A 62 -6.74 4.57 -14.52
CA CYS A 62 -6.95 3.27 -13.86
C CYS A 62 -7.62 3.43 -12.50
N ALA A 63 -7.34 4.49 -11.74
CA ALA A 63 -8.01 4.76 -10.48
C ALA A 63 -9.52 4.94 -10.66
N THR A 64 -9.93 5.69 -11.70
CA THR A 64 -11.35 5.87 -12.05
C THR A 64 -12.00 4.56 -12.52
N SER A 65 -11.37 3.82 -13.43
CA SER A 65 -11.97 2.59 -13.97
C SER A 65 -12.02 1.43 -12.96
N MET A 66 -11.06 1.38 -12.04
CA MET A 66 -10.93 0.32 -11.03
C MET A 66 -11.49 0.70 -9.66
N LEU A 67 -12.06 1.90 -9.49
CA LEU A 67 -12.48 2.43 -8.18
C LEU A 67 -11.37 2.35 -7.13
N GLY A 68 -10.13 2.69 -7.52
CA GLY A 68 -8.96 2.62 -6.64
C GLY A 68 -8.47 1.19 -6.32
N ALA A 69 -9.03 0.14 -6.94
CA ALA A 69 -8.66 -1.24 -6.66
C ALA A 69 -7.46 -1.70 -7.50
N CYS A 70 -6.68 -2.65 -6.98
CA CYS A 70 -5.52 -3.20 -7.69
C CYS A 70 -5.88 -4.21 -8.79
N SER A 71 -7.08 -4.81 -8.73
CA SER A 71 -7.56 -5.84 -9.63
C SER A 71 -9.09 -5.87 -9.69
N GLU A 72 -9.67 -6.52 -10.70
CA GLU A 72 -11.13 -6.63 -10.85
C GLU A 72 -11.77 -7.37 -9.67
N ALA A 73 -11.10 -8.41 -9.16
CA ALA A 73 -11.56 -9.10 -7.95
C ALA A 73 -11.60 -8.18 -6.72
N CYS A 74 -10.60 -7.30 -6.55
CA CYS A 74 -10.61 -6.33 -5.46
C CYS A 74 -11.68 -5.24 -5.67
N LYS A 75 -11.93 -4.81 -6.91
CA LYS A 75 -12.99 -3.86 -7.24
C LYS A 75 -14.36 -4.43 -6.87
N GLN A 76 -14.64 -5.66 -7.26
CA GLN A 76 -15.89 -6.35 -6.92
C GLN A 76 -16.06 -6.51 -5.42
N GLU A 77 -15.00 -6.86 -4.69
CA GLU A 77 -15.05 -6.99 -3.24
C GLU A 77 -15.29 -5.64 -2.55
N TYR A 78 -14.67 -4.56 -3.03
CA TYR A 78 -14.91 -3.20 -2.55
C TYR A 78 -16.38 -2.80 -2.74
N VAL A 79 -16.92 -2.97 -3.96
CA VAL A 79 -18.32 -2.67 -4.28
C VAL A 79 -19.27 -3.52 -3.42
N LYS A 80 -18.98 -4.81 -3.24
CA LYS A 80 -19.77 -5.70 -2.37
C LYS A 80 -19.84 -5.20 -0.92
N MET A 81 -18.71 -4.74 -0.38
CA MET A 81 -18.65 -4.23 0.99
C MET A 81 -19.36 -2.89 1.16
N ASP A 82 -19.42 -2.06 0.12
CA ASP A 82 -20.08 -0.75 0.14
C ASP A 82 -21.60 -0.86 0.44
N TYR A 83 -22.23 -1.98 0.04
CA TYR A 83 -23.63 -2.27 0.34
C TYR A 83 -23.88 -2.84 1.75
N MET A 84 -22.84 -3.03 2.57
CA MET A 84 -22.97 -3.56 3.93
C MET A 84 -22.95 -2.45 4.98
N THR A 85 -23.63 -2.68 6.10
CA THR A 85 -23.53 -1.80 7.28
C THR A 85 -22.11 -1.82 7.88
N PRO A 86 -21.69 -0.79 8.64
CA PRO A 86 -20.34 -0.74 9.22
C PRO A 86 -19.96 -1.95 10.09
N ASP A 87 -20.92 -2.52 10.82
CA ASP A 87 -20.69 -3.70 11.67
C ASP A 87 -20.56 -4.98 10.86
N GLU A 88 -21.38 -5.15 9.82
CA GLU A 88 -21.24 -6.25 8.86
C GLU A 88 -19.89 -6.18 8.15
N GLN A 89 -19.46 -5.01 7.69
CA GLN A 89 -18.14 -4.83 7.08
C GLN A 89 -17.02 -5.22 8.06
N ARG A 90 -17.13 -4.84 9.34
CA ARG A 90 -16.14 -5.19 10.37
C ARG A 90 -16.06 -6.71 10.57
N ASN A 91 -17.20 -7.37 10.71
CA ASN A 91 -17.28 -8.82 10.93
C ASN A 91 -16.81 -9.60 9.70
N TYR A 92 -17.24 -9.17 8.52
CA TYR A 92 -16.86 -9.76 7.24
C TYR A 92 -15.36 -9.65 7.00
N ARG A 93 -14.75 -8.49 7.26
CA ARG A 93 -13.29 -8.31 7.16
C ARG A 93 -12.54 -9.21 8.14
N LYS A 94 -12.99 -9.32 9.40
CA LYS A 94 -12.36 -10.21 10.38
C LYS A 94 -12.35 -11.66 9.90
N ALA A 95 -13.44 -12.12 9.29
CA ALA A 95 -13.54 -13.48 8.77
C ALA A 95 -12.71 -13.72 7.49
N ASN A 96 -12.56 -12.71 6.62
CA ASN A 96 -12.02 -12.88 5.27
C ASN A 96 -10.66 -12.24 5.03
N ALA A 97 -10.07 -11.51 5.98
CA ALA A 97 -8.83 -10.73 5.76
C ALA A 97 -7.68 -11.56 5.19
N LEU A 98 -7.48 -12.78 5.66
CA LEU A 98 -6.37 -13.65 5.21
C LEU A 98 -6.46 -14.03 3.73
N LYS A 99 -7.66 -14.04 3.15
CA LYS A 99 -7.87 -14.36 1.73
C LYS A 99 -7.27 -13.29 0.81
N TRP A 100 -7.26 -12.04 1.25
CA TRP A 100 -6.94 -10.88 0.42
C TRP A 100 -5.57 -10.28 0.70
N LYS A 101 -4.96 -10.60 1.85
CA LYS A 101 -3.63 -10.09 2.20
C LYS A 101 -2.60 -10.49 1.14
N PRO A 102 -1.91 -9.52 0.50
CA PRO A 102 -0.85 -9.84 -0.45
C PRO A 102 0.27 -10.59 0.26
N LYS A 103 0.86 -11.58 -0.42
CA LYS A 103 2.06 -12.26 0.09
C LYS A 103 3.17 -11.21 0.20
N ASN A 104 3.75 -11.07 1.40
CA ASN A 104 4.94 -10.25 1.57
C ASN A 104 6.16 -11.11 1.18
N PRO A 105 6.82 -10.86 0.03
CA PRO A 105 7.97 -11.65 -0.39
C PRO A 105 9.16 -11.54 0.58
N ASN A 106 9.18 -10.48 1.40
CA ASN A 106 10.22 -10.20 2.39
C ASN A 106 9.90 -10.76 3.79
N SER A 107 8.76 -11.43 4.00
CA SER A 107 8.36 -11.84 5.36
C SER A 107 9.13 -13.03 5.92
N VAL A 108 9.89 -13.79 5.12
CA VAL A 108 10.46 -15.08 5.56
C VAL A 108 11.85 -15.45 4.98
N LYS A 109 12.72 -14.50 4.65
CA LYS A 109 14.09 -14.85 4.19
C LYS A 109 15.27 -14.39 5.06
N TYR A 110 15.11 -13.38 5.93
CA TYR A 110 16.27 -12.77 6.62
C TYR A 110 16.09 -12.43 8.11
N VAL A 111 15.08 -12.99 8.79
CA VAL A 111 15.05 -12.88 10.27
C VAL A 111 15.95 -13.96 10.85
N LYS A 112 17.27 -13.75 10.78
CA LYS A 112 18.17 -14.41 11.73
C LYS A 112 17.95 -13.69 13.05
N PHE A 113 17.22 -14.29 13.98
CA PHE A 113 17.25 -13.82 15.37
C PHE A 113 18.72 -13.72 15.76
N ARG A 114 19.20 -12.51 16.04
CA ARG A 114 20.53 -12.33 16.61
C ARG A 114 20.46 -13.03 17.96
N PRO A 115 21.24 -14.08 18.22
CA PRO A 115 21.21 -14.72 19.53
C PRO A 115 21.48 -13.65 20.58
N VAL A 116 20.60 -13.53 21.56
CA VAL A 116 20.76 -12.59 22.66
C VAL A 116 22.09 -12.94 23.33
N SER A 117 23.02 -11.98 23.38
CA SER A 117 24.30 -12.26 24.02
C SER A 117 24.05 -12.59 25.50
N PRO A 118 24.81 -13.52 26.11
CA PRO A 118 24.68 -13.87 27.53
C PRO A 118 24.85 -12.67 28.49
N ALA A 119 25.40 -11.55 28.03
CA ALA A 119 25.55 -10.32 28.81
C ALA A 119 24.21 -9.59 29.03
N SER A 120 23.24 -9.78 28.14
CA SER A 120 21.95 -9.06 28.13
C SER A 120 20.86 -9.71 29.00
N VAL A 121 21.16 -10.86 29.63
CA VAL A 121 20.21 -11.61 30.50
C VAL A 121 20.45 -11.31 31.99
N ARG A 122 21.44 -10.48 32.34
CA ARG A 122 21.82 -10.17 33.73
C ARG A 122 21.28 -8.84 34.26
N SER A 123 20.24 -8.30 33.64
CA SER A 123 19.57 -7.08 34.12
C SER A 123 18.06 -7.20 33.97
N ALA A 124 17.48 -8.12 34.73
CA ALA A 124 16.05 -8.16 35.07
C ALA A 124 15.92 -8.74 36.48
#